data_AF-A0A226DTQ3-F1
#
_entry.id   AF-A0A226DTQ3-F1
#
_cell.length_a   1.000
_cell.length_b   1.000
_cell.length_c   1.000
_cell.angle_alpha   90.00
_cell.angle_beta   90.00
_cell.angle_gamma   90.00
#
_symmetry.space_group_name_H-M   'P 1'
#
loop_
_entity.id
_entity.type
_entity.pdbx_description
1 polymer ?
#
loop_
_entity_poly.entity_id
_entity_poly.type
_entity_poly.pdbx_seq_one_letter_code
_entity_poly.pdbx_strand_id
1 'polypeptide(L)'
;MITIFLPHLKRHLTNARYIASLPYTWNPSNNTLKPVNSPRVKKFLRFSMISQVIYAILQLVLVPLSGHPIGNKLLAMVFTSIYFCGLAFRWNVKLDLIAMHLLNTFLKFEPQYAAGLTYKKTTTDRILSLLLPLIVFSCWIVSLGAGIIVLLFPCIPPFLGSMLPTCRSNTPIPPCWEIRILFAALDAVMLQQVCISAAFYLTQVLIGTIVHIWNYLIILTTWTKSGTKSNQDLVTWYKQLQIITILGNTCNQKRIFPAAAIGLPSIEFFTFFVCVKLHDSLTGIEVAFFFLIFLNVVAFNMTVFLAASKVFSCSEGVLQMWRREWKSARKSEMRRVLRALEPLKIKFNLNFVENNTPLVIQDVCSRQTIGSLLIVG
;
A
#
# COMPACT_ATOMS: atom_id res chain seq x y z
N MET A 1 -11.64 15.79 -6.44
CA MET A 1 -10.68 14.68 -6.24
C MET A 1 -10.74 14.18 -4.79
N ILE A 2 -10.69 15.05 -3.78
CA ILE A 2 -11.23 14.86 -2.41
C ILE A 2 -12.61 14.23 -2.49
N THR A 3 -13.49 14.71 -3.38
CA THR A 3 -14.84 14.14 -3.52
C THR A 3 -14.85 12.65 -3.83
N ILE A 4 -13.80 12.13 -4.47
CA ILE A 4 -13.67 10.71 -4.83
C ILE A 4 -12.98 9.95 -3.70
N PHE A 5 -11.85 10.45 -3.19
CA PHE A 5 -11.07 9.76 -2.17
C PHE A 5 -11.66 9.84 -0.77
N LEU A 6 -12.34 10.94 -0.42
CA LEU A 6 -12.85 11.19 0.93
C LEU A 6 -13.88 10.13 1.38
N PRO A 7 -14.86 9.72 0.56
CA PRO A 7 -15.76 8.61 0.90
C PRO A 7 -14.99 7.31 1.19
N HIS A 8 -13.99 6.99 0.36
CA HIS A 8 -13.15 5.80 0.56
C HIS A 8 -12.31 5.89 1.84
N LEU A 9 -11.69 7.04 2.10
CA LEU A 9 -10.94 7.31 3.32
C LEU A 9 -11.82 7.17 4.57
N LYS A 10 -13.02 7.78 4.57
CA LYS A 10 -13.98 7.66 5.69
C LYS A 10 -14.38 6.19 5.92
N ARG A 11 -14.72 5.46 4.86
CA ARG A 11 -15.07 4.04 4.95
C ARG A 11 -13.91 3.20 5.48
N HIS A 12 -12.69 3.45 5.02
CA HIS A 12 -11.48 2.76 5.49
C HIS A 12 -11.23 3.02 6.98
N LEU A 13 -11.34 4.28 7.42
CA LEU A 13 -11.19 4.64 8.83
C LEU A 13 -12.26 4.01 9.71
N THR A 14 -13.51 3.91 9.24
CA THR A 14 -14.58 3.21 9.97
C THR A 14 -14.24 1.72 10.13
N ASN A 15 -13.81 1.06 9.06
CA ASN A 15 -13.38 -0.34 9.11
C ASN A 15 -12.18 -0.54 10.04
N ALA A 16 -11.19 0.35 9.98
CA ALA A 16 -10.03 0.29 10.84
C ALA A 16 -10.35 0.57 12.32
N ARG A 17 -11.35 1.41 12.59
CA ARG A 17 -11.84 1.66 13.94
C ARG A 17 -12.51 0.43 14.53
N TYR A 18 -13.29 -0.31 13.73
CA TYR A 18 -13.98 -1.53 14.17
C TYR A 18 -12.99 -2.58 14.73
N ILE A 19 -11.82 -2.70 14.10
CA ILE A 19 -10.80 -3.70 14.47
C ILE A 19 -9.65 -3.08 15.29
N ALA A 20 -9.77 -1.80 15.64
CA ALA A 20 -8.73 -1.01 16.30
C ALA A 20 -7.34 -1.22 15.67
N SER A 21 -7.24 -1.09 14.34
CA SER A 21 -5.99 -1.31 13.59
C SER A 21 -5.20 -0.03 13.31
N LEU A 22 -5.86 1.14 13.31
CA LEU A 22 -5.25 2.45 13.05
C LEU A 22 -5.36 3.40 14.25
N PRO A 23 -4.39 4.29 14.46
CA PRO A 23 -4.40 5.26 15.54
C PRO A 23 -5.10 6.59 15.18
N TYR A 24 -5.92 6.61 14.14
CA TYR A 24 -6.57 7.81 13.61
C TYR A 24 -8.09 7.73 13.71
N THR A 25 -8.73 8.87 13.92
CA THR A 25 -10.19 9.03 13.92
C THR A 25 -10.58 10.20 13.04
N TRP A 26 -11.73 10.07 12.37
CA TRP A 26 -12.32 11.15 11.60
C TRP A 26 -13.03 12.13 12.53
N ASN A 27 -12.73 13.43 12.42
CA ASN A 27 -13.46 14.49 13.10
C ASN A 27 -14.47 15.14 12.14
N PRO A 28 -15.79 14.92 12.31
CA PRO A 28 -16.80 15.46 11.42
C PRO A 28 -16.87 17.00 11.47
N SER A 29 -16.63 17.62 12.62
CA SER A 29 -16.78 19.07 12.79
C SER A 29 -15.82 19.88 11.91
N ASN A 30 -14.60 19.38 11.72
CA ASN A 30 -13.55 20.11 11.00
C ASN A 30 -13.17 19.41 9.69
N ASN A 31 -13.87 18.34 9.30
CA ASN A 31 -13.51 17.46 8.19
C ASN A 31 -12.00 17.11 8.14
N THR A 32 -11.43 16.72 9.29
CA THR A 32 -10.00 16.43 9.45
C THR A 32 -9.78 15.14 10.23
N LEU A 33 -8.64 14.50 10.01
CA LEU A 33 -8.15 13.41 10.84
C LEU A 33 -7.55 13.94 12.14
N LYS A 34 -7.85 13.25 13.25
CA LYS A 34 -7.24 13.47 14.57
C LYS A 34 -6.68 12.15 15.12
N PRO A 35 -5.63 12.19 15.95
CA PRO A 35 -5.17 11.00 16.65
C PRO A 35 -6.27 10.51 17.60
N VAL A 36 -6.34 9.19 17.82
CA VAL A 36 -7.25 8.62 18.83
C VAL A 36 -6.87 9.17 20.21
N ASN A 37 -7.82 9.75 20.94
CA ASN A 37 -7.55 10.30 22.28
C ASN A 37 -7.53 9.24 23.39
N SER A 38 -8.25 8.12 23.21
CA SER A 38 -8.38 7.10 24.24
C SER A 38 -7.04 6.39 24.55
N PRO A 39 -6.53 6.44 25.79
CA PRO A 39 -5.27 5.78 26.17
C PRO A 39 -5.38 4.26 26.10
N ARG A 40 -6.57 3.69 26.35
CA ARG A 40 -6.84 2.25 26.25
C ARG A 40 -6.63 1.75 24.83
N VAL A 41 -7.16 2.47 23.84
CA VAL A 41 -7.01 2.12 22.42
C VAL A 41 -5.54 2.24 21.98
N LYS A 42 -4.81 3.27 22.45
CA LYS A 42 -3.37 3.39 22.20
C LYS A 42 -2.57 2.22 22.77
N LYS A 43 -2.87 1.79 24.01
CA LYS A 43 -2.23 0.63 24.65
C LYS A 43 -2.53 -0.66 23.90
N PHE A 44 -3.80 -0.86 23.48
CA PHE A 44 -4.21 -2.00 22.67
C PHE A 44 -3.50 -2.03 21.31
N LEU A 45 -3.42 -0.91 20.59
CA LEU A 45 -2.72 -0.81 19.31
C LEU A 45 -1.23 -1.19 19.43
N ARG A 46 -0.56 -0.74 20.50
CA ARG A 46 0.84 -1.11 20.78
C ARG A 46 0.99 -2.59 21.09
N PHE A 47 0.10 -3.13 21.94
CA PHE A 47 0.09 -4.55 22.27
C PHE A 47 -0.13 -5.42 21.03
N SER A 48 -1.13 -5.08 20.21
CA SER A 48 -1.42 -5.74 18.91
C SER A 48 -0.19 -5.71 18.00
N MET A 49 0.51 -4.58 17.89
CA MET A 49 1.73 -4.47 17.08
C MET A 49 2.86 -5.38 17.61
N ILE A 50 3.13 -5.37 18.91
CA ILE A 50 4.16 -6.22 19.52
C ILE A 50 3.83 -7.69 19.33
N SER A 51 2.57 -8.08 19.57
CA SER A 51 2.09 -9.45 19.36
C SER A 51 2.30 -9.91 17.92
N GLN A 52 1.97 -9.08 16.93
CA GLN A 52 2.19 -9.40 15.52
C GLN A 52 3.67 -9.51 15.15
N VAL A 53 4.54 -8.70 15.74
CA VAL A 53 5.99 -8.82 15.53
C VAL A 53 6.52 -10.14 16.07
N ILE A 54 6.13 -10.50 17.30
CA ILE A 54 6.49 -11.81 17.89
C ILE A 54 5.98 -12.93 16.99
N TYR A 55 4.73 -12.84 16.55
CA TYR A 55 4.11 -13.83 15.68
C TYR A 55 4.85 -13.97 14.34
N ALA A 56 5.18 -12.87 13.66
CA ALA A 56 5.94 -12.91 12.41
C ALA A 56 7.36 -13.49 12.59
N ILE A 57 8.03 -13.21 13.71
CA ILE A 57 9.33 -13.82 14.04
C ILE A 57 9.16 -15.34 14.23
N LEU A 58 8.13 -15.77 14.96
CA LEU A 58 7.83 -17.19 15.13
C LEU A 58 7.56 -17.87 13.78
N GLN A 59 6.80 -17.25 12.87
CA GLN A 59 6.59 -17.77 11.52
C GLN A 59 7.92 -17.93 10.77
N LEU A 60 8.79 -16.92 10.80
CA LEU A 60 10.07 -16.95 10.09
C LEU A 60 11.02 -18.04 10.60
N VAL A 61 10.98 -18.34 11.91
CA VAL A 61 11.86 -19.34 12.53
C VAL A 61 11.25 -20.74 12.42
N LEU A 62 9.96 -20.91 12.70
CA LEU A 62 9.33 -22.22 12.81
C LEU A 62 8.98 -22.83 11.44
N VAL A 63 8.65 -22.02 10.44
CA VAL A 63 8.30 -22.54 9.09
C VAL A 63 9.49 -23.30 8.47
N PRO A 64 10.72 -22.76 8.41
CA PRO A 64 11.87 -23.48 7.86
C PRO A 64 12.25 -24.72 8.69
N LEU A 65 12.17 -24.62 10.02
CA LEU A 65 12.52 -25.70 10.96
C LEU A 65 11.46 -26.80 11.06
N SER A 66 10.27 -26.58 10.50
CA SER A 66 9.21 -27.58 10.50
C SER A 66 9.57 -28.77 9.60
N GLY A 67 9.09 -29.96 9.95
CA GLY A 67 9.22 -31.17 9.12
C GLY A 67 8.25 -31.23 7.95
N HIS A 68 7.54 -30.13 7.65
CA HIS A 68 6.51 -30.13 6.61
C HIS A 68 7.10 -30.28 5.20
N PRO A 69 6.34 -30.85 4.24
CA PRO A 69 6.72 -30.87 2.84
C PRO A 69 7.04 -29.47 2.31
N ILE A 70 7.95 -29.39 1.33
CA ILE A 70 8.39 -28.12 0.74
C ILE A 70 7.21 -27.27 0.22
N GLY A 71 6.18 -27.91 -0.35
CA GLY A 71 4.98 -27.23 -0.84
C GLY A 71 4.24 -26.46 0.27
N ASN A 72 4.04 -27.09 1.43
CA ASN A 72 3.39 -26.45 2.57
C ASN A 72 4.23 -25.30 3.13
N LYS A 73 5.56 -25.42 3.11
CA LYS A 73 6.47 -24.33 3.49
C LYS A 73 6.34 -23.14 2.54
N LEU A 74 6.23 -23.38 1.23
CA LEU A 74 6.06 -22.30 0.24
C LEU A 74 4.70 -21.62 0.35
N LEU A 75 3.63 -22.37 0.61
CA LEU A 75 2.33 -21.82 0.96
C LEU A 75 2.42 -20.94 2.21
N ALA A 76 3.15 -21.41 3.23
CA ALA A 76 3.37 -20.64 4.44
C ALA A 76 4.16 -19.34 4.20
N MET A 77 5.09 -19.33 3.25
CA MET A 77 5.86 -18.15 2.88
C MET A 77 4.99 -17.05 2.24
N VAL A 78 3.86 -17.39 1.60
CA VAL A 78 2.89 -16.39 1.11
C VAL A 78 2.34 -15.57 2.27
N PHE A 79 1.75 -16.23 3.26
CA PHE A 79 1.14 -15.56 4.42
C PHE A 79 2.19 -14.87 5.27
N THR A 80 3.36 -15.49 5.45
CA THR A 80 4.49 -14.89 6.17
C THR A 80 4.92 -13.58 5.48
N SER A 81 5.04 -13.57 4.15
CA SER A 81 5.37 -12.37 3.38
C SER A 81 4.32 -11.26 3.53
N ILE A 82 3.03 -11.63 3.54
CA ILE A 82 1.92 -10.69 3.81
C ILE A 82 2.06 -10.09 5.20
N TYR A 83 2.35 -10.91 6.22
CA TYR A 83 2.56 -10.44 7.60
C TYR A 83 3.73 -9.48 7.72
N PHE A 84 4.91 -9.83 7.19
CA PHE A 84 6.09 -8.96 7.24
C PHE A 84 5.90 -7.66 6.46
N CYS A 85 5.36 -7.74 5.25
CA CYS A 85 5.07 -6.56 4.43
C CYS A 85 4.05 -5.64 5.13
N GLY A 86 2.96 -6.22 5.64
CA GLY A 86 1.94 -5.47 6.36
C GLY A 86 2.42 -4.88 7.67
N LEU A 87 3.29 -5.58 8.41
CA LEU A 87 3.96 -5.07 9.60
C LEU A 87 4.89 -3.91 9.26
N ALA A 88 5.66 -4.00 8.17
CA ALA A 88 6.53 -2.92 7.72
C ALA A 88 5.72 -1.64 7.38
N PHE A 89 4.55 -1.79 6.75
CA PHE A 89 3.62 -0.65 6.56
C PHE A 89 3.08 -0.11 7.88
N ARG A 90 2.66 -1.01 8.78
CA ARG A 90 2.05 -0.67 10.06
C ARG A 90 3.07 -0.15 11.08
N TRP A 91 4.37 -0.35 10.86
CA TRP A 91 5.44 -0.11 11.83
C TRP A 91 5.45 1.33 12.32
N ASN A 92 4.79 1.56 13.45
CA ASN A 92 4.47 2.89 13.95
C ASN A 92 4.58 2.91 15.48
N VAL A 93 5.75 2.52 15.98
CA VAL A 93 6.05 2.44 17.42
C VAL A 93 5.88 3.82 18.08
N LYS A 94 6.40 4.87 17.43
CA LYS A 94 6.15 6.27 17.77
C LYS A 94 5.06 6.79 16.86
N LEU A 95 3.88 7.07 17.42
CA LEU A 95 2.70 7.57 16.71
C LEU A 95 3.08 8.61 15.63
N ASP A 96 3.17 8.13 14.40
CA ASP A 96 3.59 8.89 13.24
C ASP A 96 2.45 9.78 12.80
N LEU A 97 2.53 11.05 13.21
CA LEU A 97 1.53 12.05 12.85
C LEU A 97 1.71 12.53 11.40
N ILE A 98 2.81 12.17 10.71
CA ILE A 98 3.14 12.72 9.39
C ILE A 98 2.10 12.29 8.35
N ALA A 99 1.70 11.01 8.33
CA ALA A 99 0.67 10.52 7.41
C ALA A 99 -0.67 11.25 7.62
N MET A 100 -1.04 11.49 8.88
CA MET A 100 -2.25 12.25 9.23
C MET A 100 -2.15 13.71 8.77
N HIS A 101 -1.00 14.36 9.00
CA HIS A 101 -0.77 15.74 8.57
C HIS A 101 -0.79 15.85 7.05
N LEU A 102 -0.19 14.91 6.33
CA LEU A 102 -0.22 14.86 4.87
C LEU A 102 -1.65 14.78 4.33
N LEU A 103 -2.46 13.85 4.84
CA LEU A 103 -3.87 13.73 4.45
C LEU A 103 -4.68 15.00 4.80
N ASN A 104 -4.47 15.58 5.98
CA ASN A 104 -5.10 16.84 6.36
C ASN A 104 -4.66 18.02 5.48
N THR A 105 -3.41 18.04 5.02
CA THR A 105 -2.92 19.03 4.06
C THR A 105 -3.64 18.89 2.73
N PHE A 106 -3.82 17.68 2.20
CA PHE A 106 -4.64 17.48 1.00
C PHE A 106 -6.06 17.98 1.18
N LEU A 107 -6.70 17.66 2.31
CA LEU A 107 -8.06 18.08 2.63
C LEU A 107 -8.24 19.61 2.64
N LYS A 108 -7.21 20.35 3.05
CA LYS A 108 -7.21 21.82 3.08
C LYS A 108 -6.76 22.45 1.76
N PHE A 109 -5.79 21.84 1.09
CA PHE A 109 -5.17 22.36 -0.11
C PHE A 109 -6.11 22.28 -1.31
N GLU A 110 -6.80 21.16 -1.50
CA GLU A 110 -7.58 20.95 -2.71
C GLU A 110 -8.76 21.91 -2.89
N PRO A 111 -9.57 22.26 -1.86
CA PRO A 111 -10.63 23.25 -2.06
C PRO A 111 -10.10 24.60 -2.55
N GLN A 112 -8.90 25.00 -2.10
CA GLN A 112 -8.25 26.23 -2.55
C GLN A 112 -7.69 26.09 -3.97
N TYR A 113 -7.07 24.95 -4.26
CA TYR A 113 -6.47 24.66 -5.56
C TYR A 113 -7.51 24.47 -6.67
N ALA A 114 -8.61 23.79 -6.38
CA ALA A 114 -9.66 23.48 -7.35
C ALA A 114 -10.79 24.53 -7.41
N ALA A 115 -10.64 25.66 -6.71
CA ALA A 115 -11.65 26.72 -6.68
C ALA A 115 -11.95 27.23 -8.10
N GLY A 116 -13.23 27.16 -8.49
CA GLY A 116 -13.71 27.62 -9.81
C GLY A 116 -13.52 26.63 -10.96
N LEU A 117 -13.05 25.40 -10.72
CA LEU A 117 -12.92 24.37 -11.74
C LEU A 117 -13.98 23.27 -11.61
N THR A 118 -14.65 22.95 -12.71
CA THR A 118 -15.43 21.72 -12.84
C THR A 118 -14.48 20.56 -13.15
N TYR A 119 -13.99 19.89 -12.10
CA TYR A 119 -13.09 18.75 -12.28
C TYR A 119 -13.81 17.58 -12.95
N LYS A 120 -13.45 17.29 -14.21
CA LYS A 120 -13.89 16.10 -14.92
C LYS A 120 -13.09 14.89 -14.44
N LYS A 121 -13.79 13.85 -13.96
CA LYS A 121 -13.16 12.59 -13.53
C LYS A 121 -12.33 12.00 -14.67
N THR A 122 -11.05 11.76 -14.42
CA THR A 122 -10.15 11.09 -15.36
C THR A 122 -10.41 9.58 -15.37
N THR A 123 -9.92 8.88 -16.39
CA THR A 123 -9.98 7.40 -16.43
C THR A 123 -9.24 6.79 -15.24
N THR A 124 -8.12 7.39 -14.83
CA THR A 124 -7.36 7.00 -13.64
C THR A 124 -8.22 7.07 -12.37
N ASP A 125 -9.00 8.14 -12.19
CA ASP A 125 -9.87 8.26 -11.01
C ASP A 125 -10.96 7.19 -11.00
N ARG A 126 -11.47 6.80 -12.17
CA ARG A 126 -12.48 5.72 -12.28
C ARG A 126 -11.87 4.37 -11.91
N ILE A 127 -10.69 4.06 -12.45
CA ILE A 127 -9.95 2.83 -12.12
C ILE A 127 -9.68 2.79 -10.61
N LEU A 128 -9.20 3.90 -10.05
CA LEU A 128 -8.88 3.95 -8.63
C LEU A 128 -10.13 3.88 -7.73
N SER A 129 -11.23 4.51 -8.14
CA SER A 129 -12.52 4.39 -7.46
C SER A 129 -13.05 2.95 -7.41
N LEU A 130 -12.65 2.11 -8.36
CA LEU A 130 -12.93 0.67 -8.38
C LEU A 130 -11.90 -0.13 -7.57
N LEU A 131 -10.61 0.19 -7.74
CA LEU A 131 -9.49 -0.52 -7.12
C LEU A 131 -9.47 -0.37 -5.59
N LEU A 132 -9.70 0.84 -5.08
CA LEU A 132 -9.69 1.13 -3.64
C LEU A 132 -10.66 0.25 -2.82
N PRO A 133 -11.97 0.18 -3.13
CA PRO A 133 -12.88 -0.68 -2.39
C PRO A 133 -12.59 -2.16 -2.61
N LEU A 134 -12.11 -2.55 -3.79
CA LEU A 134 -11.74 -3.94 -4.09
C LEU A 134 -10.58 -4.41 -3.18
N ILE A 135 -9.58 -3.56 -2.94
CA ILE A 135 -8.46 -3.86 -2.02
C ILE A 135 -8.95 -4.04 -0.59
N VAL A 136 -9.82 -3.15 -0.10
CA VAL A 136 -10.34 -3.28 1.27
C VAL A 136 -11.18 -4.54 1.39
N PHE A 137 -11.97 -4.87 0.37
CA PHE A 137 -12.76 -6.09 0.30
C PHE A 137 -11.88 -7.36 0.25
N SER A 138 -10.82 -7.36 -0.56
CA SER A 138 -9.88 -8.49 -0.62
C SER A 138 -9.15 -8.68 0.70
N CYS A 139 -8.81 -7.62 1.44
CA CYS A 139 -8.25 -7.73 2.79
C CYS A 139 -9.17 -8.51 3.74
N TRP A 140 -10.49 -8.31 3.65
CA TRP A 140 -11.48 -9.08 4.42
C TRP A 140 -11.54 -10.54 3.97
N ILE A 141 -11.63 -10.78 2.67
CA ILE A 141 -11.66 -12.15 2.13
C ILE A 141 -10.41 -12.92 2.52
N VAL A 142 -9.23 -12.33 2.38
CA VAL A 142 -7.95 -12.98 2.67
C VAL A 142 -7.87 -13.40 4.14
N SER A 143 -8.27 -12.53 5.06
CA SER A 143 -8.17 -12.83 6.49
C SER A 143 -9.24 -13.81 6.97
N LEU A 144 -10.47 -13.70 6.43
CA LEU A 144 -11.53 -14.67 6.72
C LEU A 144 -11.20 -16.04 6.12
N GLY A 145 -10.70 -16.07 4.88
CA GLY A 145 -10.25 -17.29 4.22
C GLY A 145 -9.14 -17.99 5.00
N ALA A 146 -8.15 -17.24 5.49
CA ALA A 146 -7.12 -17.78 6.38
C ALA A 146 -7.72 -18.38 7.67
N GLY A 147 -8.67 -17.71 8.31
CA GLY A 147 -9.37 -18.25 9.48
C GLY A 147 -10.12 -19.56 9.19
N ILE A 148 -10.80 -19.64 8.05
CA ILE A 148 -11.50 -20.87 7.61
C ILE A 148 -10.49 -21.99 7.36
N ILE A 149 -9.36 -21.70 6.70
CA ILE A 149 -8.28 -22.67 6.48
C ILE A 149 -7.76 -23.21 7.81
N VAL A 150 -7.52 -22.35 8.80
CA VAL A 150 -7.06 -22.78 10.14
C VAL A 150 -8.11 -23.63 10.87
N LEU A 151 -9.39 -23.31 10.70
CA LEU A 151 -10.48 -24.08 11.31
C LEU A 151 -10.56 -25.51 10.75
N LEU A 152 -10.41 -25.64 9.43
CA LEU A 152 -10.44 -26.93 8.73
C LEU A 152 -9.14 -27.72 8.94
N PHE A 153 -8.00 -27.03 8.90
CA PHE A 153 -6.66 -27.61 8.91
C PHE A 153 -5.75 -26.88 9.92
N PRO A 154 -5.90 -27.17 11.23
CA PRO A 154 -5.19 -26.44 12.28
C PRO A 154 -3.67 -26.60 12.22
N CYS A 155 -3.15 -27.67 11.60
CA CYS A 155 -1.71 -27.93 11.49
C CYS A 155 -1.06 -27.31 10.24
N ILE A 156 -1.75 -26.45 9.46
CA ILE A 156 -1.16 -25.80 8.28
C ILE A 156 -0.22 -24.66 8.72
N PRO A 157 1.06 -24.65 8.28
CA PRO A 157 1.94 -23.50 8.48
C PRO A 157 1.48 -22.30 7.63
N PRO A 158 1.64 -21.05 8.07
CA PRO A 158 2.43 -20.58 9.23
C PRO A 158 1.55 -20.27 10.46
N PHE A 159 0.35 -20.86 10.54
CA PHE A 159 -0.67 -20.48 11.51
C PHE A 159 -0.38 -21.00 12.93
N LEU A 160 -1.02 -20.42 13.94
CA LEU A 160 -0.74 -20.74 15.36
C LEU A 160 -0.88 -22.23 15.68
N GLY A 161 -1.86 -22.91 15.07
CA GLY A 161 -2.07 -24.33 15.30
C GLY A 161 -0.89 -25.20 14.85
N SER A 162 -0.18 -24.84 13.77
CA SER A 162 1.03 -25.55 13.32
C SER A 162 2.20 -25.47 14.30
N MET A 163 2.17 -24.49 15.21
CA MET A 163 3.20 -24.29 16.22
C MET A 163 2.98 -25.16 17.47
N LEU A 164 1.84 -25.85 17.58
CA LEU A 164 1.59 -26.76 18.70
C LEU A 164 2.45 -28.02 18.61
N PRO A 165 2.91 -28.56 19.75
CA PRO A 165 3.64 -29.82 19.81
C PRO A 165 2.90 -30.98 19.12
N THR A 166 1.58 -31.03 19.26
CA THR A 166 0.72 -32.09 18.68
C THR A 166 0.81 -32.17 17.15
N CYS A 167 0.89 -31.02 16.48
CA CYS A 167 1.07 -30.95 15.02
C CYS A 167 2.50 -31.29 14.59
N ARG A 168 3.47 -31.19 15.51
CA ARG A 168 4.90 -31.48 15.25
C ARG A 168 5.25 -32.95 15.49
N SER A 169 4.63 -33.59 16.47
CA SER A 169 4.93 -34.97 16.88
C SER A 169 4.20 -36.05 16.08
N ASN A 170 3.53 -35.71 14.96
CA ASN A 170 2.66 -36.61 14.21
C ASN A 170 1.62 -37.34 15.09
N THR A 171 1.30 -36.80 16.26
CA THR A 171 0.32 -37.42 17.16
C THR A 171 -1.07 -37.17 16.60
N PRO A 172 -1.91 -38.20 16.45
CA PRO A 172 -3.18 -38.11 15.74
C PRO A 172 -4.28 -37.40 16.53
N ILE A 173 -3.98 -36.77 17.67
CA ILE A 173 -4.99 -36.16 18.52
C ILE A 173 -5.20 -34.72 18.06
N PRO A 174 -6.31 -34.43 17.34
CA PRO A 174 -6.63 -33.06 16.98
C PRO A 174 -6.86 -32.21 18.24
N PRO A 175 -6.52 -30.91 18.22
CA PRO A 175 -6.97 -30.00 19.26
C PRO A 175 -8.51 -30.01 19.32
N CYS A 176 -9.05 -29.91 20.54
CA CYS A 176 -10.49 -29.78 20.80
C CYS A 176 -11.08 -28.63 19.96
N TRP A 177 -12.37 -28.71 19.61
CA TRP A 177 -13.01 -27.75 18.69
C TRP A 177 -12.93 -26.31 19.23
N GLU A 178 -12.96 -26.15 20.55
CA GLU A 178 -12.83 -24.87 21.24
C GLU A 178 -11.49 -24.21 20.95
N ILE A 179 -10.40 -24.98 21.01
CA ILE A 179 -9.03 -24.50 20.75
C ILE A 179 -8.88 -24.15 19.27
N ARG A 180 -9.48 -24.95 18.37
CA ARG A 180 -9.46 -24.68 16.92
C ARG A 180 -10.13 -23.35 16.59
N ILE A 181 -11.32 -23.11 17.15
CA ILE A 181 -12.03 -21.84 16.94
C ILE A 181 -11.25 -20.68 17.51
N LEU A 182 -10.68 -20.83 18.70
CA LEU A 182 -9.86 -19.79 19.31
C LEU A 182 -8.68 -19.42 18.41
N PHE A 183 -7.94 -20.40 17.89
CA PHE A 183 -6.81 -20.15 16.99
C PHE A 183 -7.22 -19.57 15.66
N ALA A 184 -8.26 -20.11 15.02
CA ALA A 184 -8.81 -19.56 13.79
C ALA A 184 -9.24 -18.10 13.95
N ALA A 185 -9.90 -17.77 15.06
CA ALA A 185 -10.31 -16.40 15.37
C ALA A 185 -9.11 -15.48 15.63
N LEU A 186 -8.11 -15.94 16.39
CA LEU A 186 -6.89 -15.16 16.65
C LEU A 186 -6.12 -14.88 15.36
N ASP A 187 -5.88 -15.90 14.55
CA ASP A 187 -5.17 -15.78 13.27
C ASP A 187 -5.91 -14.85 12.30
N ALA A 188 -7.23 -15.01 12.17
CA ALA A 188 -8.07 -14.15 11.33
C ALA A 188 -8.04 -12.69 11.80
N VAL A 189 -8.20 -12.42 13.10
CA VAL A 189 -8.19 -11.06 13.65
C VAL A 189 -6.81 -10.42 13.50
N MET A 190 -5.73 -11.16 13.78
CA MET A 190 -4.37 -10.66 13.63
C MET A 190 -4.05 -10.31 12.18
N LEU A 191 -4.37 -11.20 11.24
CA LEU A 191 -4.17 -10.96 9.81
C LEU A 191 -5.02 -9.78 9.34
N GLN A 192 -6.27 -9.72 9.76
CA GLN A 192 -7.19 -8.64 9.39
C GLN A 192 -6.68 -7.27 9.87
N GLN A 193 -6.14 -7.19 11.09
CA GLN A 193 -5.54 -5.96 11.61
C GLN A 193 -4.32 -5.52 10.77
N VAL A 194 -3.45 -6.47 10.39
CA VAL A 194 -2.30 -6.20 9.53
C VAL A 194 -2.77 -5.71 8.15
N CYS A 195 -3.65 -6.46 7.49
CA CYS A 195 -4.14 -6.18 6.14
C CYS A 195 -4.86 -4.82 6.07
N ILE A 196 -5.80 -4.52 6.97
CA ILE A 196 -6.49 -3.21 6.94
C ILE A 196 -5.52 -2.06 7.17
N SER A 197 -4.59 -2.20 8.12
CA SER A 197 -3.61 -1.14 8.40
C SER A 197 -2.66 -0.95 7.22
N ALA A 198 -2.15 -2.04 6.64
CA ALA A 198 -1.31 -2.01 5.46
C ALA A 198 -2.03 -1.34 4.30
N ALA A 199 -3.26 -1.77 3.99
CA ALA A 199 -4.09 -1.20 2.95
C ALA A 199 -4.32 0.31 3.15
N PHE A 200 -4.41 0.82 4.39
CA PHE A 200 -4.54 2.26 4.63
C PHE A 200 -3.30 3.03 4.18
N TYR A 201 -2.11 2.65 4.66
CA TYR A 201 -0.86 3.32 4.27
C TYR A 201 -0.60 3.18 2.79
N LEU A 202 -0.95 2.02 2.25
CA LEU A 202 -0.69 1.69 0.87
C LEU A 202 -1.61 2.45 -0.09
N THR A 203 -2.92 2.47 0.18
CA THR A 203 -3.90 3.11 -0.71
C THR A 203 -4.10 4.60 -0.45
N GLN A 204 -4.25 5.00 0.82
CA GLN A 204 -4.59 6.38 1.17
C GLN A 204 -3.33 7.26 1.25
N VAL A 205 -2.24 6.72 1.80
CA VAL A 205 -1.02 7.51 2.00
C VAL A 205 -0.11 7.45 0.77
N LEU A 206 0.27 6.27 0.29
CA LEU A 206 1.18 6.14 -0.86
C LEU A 206 0.48 6.46 -2.19
N ILE A 207 -0.51 5.66 -2.61
CA ILE A 207 -1.23 5.89 -3.87
C ILE A 207 -1.94 7.25 -3.85
N GLY A 208 -2.65 7.56 -2.77
CA GLY A 208 -3.37 8.83 -2.64
C GLY A 208 -2.47 10.04 -2.87
N THR A 209 -1.27 10.05 -2.30
CA THR A 209 -0.28 11.13 -2.52
C THR A 209 0.14 11.23 -3.98
N ILE A 210 0.53 10.10 -4.60
CA ILE A 210 1.02 10.09 -5.98
C ILE A 210 -0.07 10.56 -6.94
N VAL A 211 -1.30 10.05 -6.79
CA VAL A 211 -2.43 10.37 -7.66
C VAL A 211 -2.90 11.81 -7.46
N HIS A 212 -2.93 12.32 -6.23
CA HIS A 212 -3.25 13.73 -5.98
C HIS A 212 -2.25 14.66 -6.67
N ILE A 213 -0.94 14.42 -6.49
CA ILE A 213 0.09 15.23 -7.15
C ILE A 213 -0.05 15.14 -8.67
N TRP A 214 -0.26 13.94 -9.23
CA TRP A 214 -0.43 13.76 -10.66
C TRP A 214 -1.62 14.57 -11.20
N ASN A 215 -2.78 14.46 -10.55
CA ASN A 215 -3.96 15.19 -10.98
C ASN A 215 -3.81 16.71 -10.80
N TYR A 216 -3.11 17.19 -9.77
CA TYR A 216 -2.81 18.63 -9.64
C TYR A 216 -1.90 19.14 -10.76
N LEU A 217 -0.94 18.33 -11.22
CA LEU A 217 -0.11 18.65 -12.38
C LEU A 217 -0.93 18.72 -13.68
N ILE A 218 -1.93 17.83 -13.85
CA ILE A 218 -2.85 17.88 -15.01
C ILE A 218 -3.63 19.19 -14.99
N ILE A 219 -4.16 19.58 -13.83
CA ILE A 219 -4.88 20.87 -13.68
C ILE A 219 -3.93 22.05 -14.00
N LEU A 220 -2.71 22.02 -13.49
CA LEU A 220 -1.71 23.07 -13.75
C LEU A 220 -1.35 23.17 -15.24
N THR A 221 -1.26 22.02 -15.92
CA THR A 221 -1.05 21.95 -17.37
C THR A 221 -2.21 22.61 -18.12
N THR A 222 -3.44 22.35 -17.69
CA THR A 222 -4.65 22.97 -18.29
C THR A 222 -4.66 24.48 -18.08
N TRP A 223 -4.30 24.98 -16.89
CA TRP A 223 -4.19 26.42 -16.66
C TRP A 223 -3.11 27.07 -17.50
N THR A 224 -1.97 26.40 -17.67
CA THR A 224 -0.89 26.89 -18.53
C THR A 224 -1.39 27.04 -19.97
N LYS A 225 -2.01 26.00 -20.53
CA LYS A 225 -2.48 26.00 -21.93
C LYS A 225 -3.60 26.99 -22.19
N SER A 226 -4.46 27.21 -21.20
CA SER A 226 -5.59 28.14 -21.32
C SER A 226 -5.21 29.60 -21.07
N GLY A 227 -4.02 29.88 -20.52
CA GLY A 227 -3.62 31.23 -20.12
C GLY A 227 -4.50 31.84 -19.03
N THR A 228 -5.23 31.02 -18.27
CA THR A 228 -6.22 31.47 -17.27
C THR A 228 -5.60 32.09 -16.01
N LYS A 229 -4.32 31.81 -15.75
CA LYS A 229 -3.57 32.29 -14.58
C LYS A 229 -2.29 32.99 -15.03
N SER A 230 -1.86 33.97 -14.24
CA SER A 230 -0.57 34.63 -14.46
C SER A 230 0.58 33.62 -14.31
N ASN A 231 1.66 33.83 -15.06
CA ASN A 231 2.88 33.01 -14.94
C ASN A 231 3.43 32.99 -13.50
N GLN A 232 3.27 34.08 -12.75
CA GLN A 232 3.68 34.14 -11.34
C GLN A 232 2.81 33.24 -10.43
N ASP A 233 1.51 33.19 -10.68
CA ASP A 233 0.60 32.31 -9.94
C ASP A 233 0.91 30.84 -10.24
N LEU A 234 1.13 30.50 -11.51
CA LEU A 234 1.49 29.14 -11.94
C LEU A 234 2.76 28.64 -11.24
N VAL A 235 3.79 29.49 -11.17
CA VAL A 235 5.03 29.18 -10.44
C VAL A 235 4.77 29.02 -8.94
N THR A 236 3.92 29.86 -8.36
CA THR A 236 3.59 29.79 -6.92
C THR A 236 2.86 28.48 -6.61
N TRP A 237 1.89 28.09 -7.42
CA TRP A 237 1.20 26.81 -7.30
C TRP A 237 2.14 25.62 -7.47
N TYR A 238 3.05 25.67 -8.44
CA TYR A 238 4.05 24.61 -8.62
C TYR A 238 4.97 24.45 -7.40
N LYS A 239 5.42 25.56 -6.80
CA LYS A 239 6.21 25.53 -5.55
C LYS A 239 5.42 24.91 -4.40
N GLN A 240 4.12 25.19 -4.30
CA GLN A 240 3.28 24.53 -3.30
C GLN A 240 3.16 23.01 -3.55
N LEU A 241 3.07 22.58 -4.82
CA LEU A 241 3.13 21.16 -5.17
C LEU A 241 4.48 20.53 -4.83
N GLN A 242 5.60 21.25 -4.97
CA GLN A 242 6.91 20.79 -4.51
C GLN A 242 6.93 20.55 -3.00
N ILE A 243 6.36 21.46 -2.20
CA ILE A 243 6.26 21.30 -0.75
C ILE A 243 5.43 20.07 -0.38
N ILE A 244 4.27 19.87 -1.03
CA ILE A 244 3.43 18.68 -0.82
C ILE A 244 4.18 17.40 -1.21
N THR A 245 4.96 17.43 -2.30
CA THR A 245 5.78 16.30 -2.74
C THR A 245 6.88 15.98 -1.73
N ILE A 246 7.52 17.00 -1.14
CA ILE A 246 8.52 16.82 -0.08
C ILE A 246 7.87 16.21 1.17
N LEU A 247 6.68 16.67 1.56
CA LEU A 247 5.94 16.10 2.69
C LEU A 247 5.54 14.65 2.41
N GLY A 248 5.06 14.36 1.20
CA GLY A 248 4.74 13.02 0.73
C GLY A 248 5.95 12.07 0.74
N ASN A 249 7.09 12.53 0.23
CA ASN A 249 8.35 11.78 0.28
C ASN A 249 8.81 11.57 1.72
N THR A 250 8.74 12.58 2.59
CA THR A 250 9.13 12.42 4.00
C THR A 250 8.29 11.35 4.70
N CYS A 251 7.00 11.26 4.37
CA CYS A 251 6.10 10.23 4.88
C CYS A 251 6.41 8.83 4.30
N ASN A 252 6.70 8.74 3.00
CA ASN A 252 6.75 7.47 2.28
C ASN A 252 8.16 6.88 2.15
N GLN A 253 9.18 7.69 1.91
CA GLN A 253 10.54 7.31 1.47
C GLN A 253 11.27 6.37 2.45
N LYS A 254 11.07 6.54 3.76
CA LYS A 254 11.82 5.80 4.78
C LYS A 254 11.20 4.45 5.16
N ARG A 255 9.88 4.31 5.02
CA ARG A 255 9.14 3.14 5.54
C ARG A 255 8.21 2.55 4.49
N ILE A 256 7.22 3.32 4.06
CA ILE A 256 6.11 2.82 3.24
C ILE A 256 6.61 2.41 1.85
N PHE A 257 7.44 3.23 1.21
CA PHE A 257 7.94 2.93 -0.12
C PHE A 257 8.90 1.71 -0.13
N PRO A 258 9.90 1.59 0.76
CA PRO A 258 10.70 0.37 0.86
C PRO A 258 9.88 -0.89 1.15
N ALA A 259 8.91 -0.81 2.06
CA ALA A 259 8.02 -1.93 2.35
C ALA A 259 7.25 -2.37 1.10
N ALA A 260 6.73 -1.42 0.31
CA ALA A 260 6.07 -1.72 -0.95
C ALA A 260 7.03 -2.31 -1.99
N ALA A 261 8.20 -1.71 -2.17
CA ALA A 261 9.16 -2.08 -3.20
C ALA A 261 9.79 -3.47 -2.98
N ILE A 262 9.88 -3.95 -1.73
CA ILE A 262 10.44 -5.27 -1.41
C ILE A 262 9.31 -6.27 -1.12
N GLY A 263 8.36 -5.88 -0.28
CA GLY A 263 7.34 -6.79 0.24
C GLY A 263 6.32 -7.20 -0.81
N LEU A 264 5.89 -6.29 -1.68
CA LEU A 264 4.89 -6.64 -2.70
C LEU A 264 5.47 -7.58 -3.77
N PRO A 265 6.66 -7.34 -4.36
CA PRO A 265 7.32 -8.34 -5.21
C PRO A 265 7.52 -9.70 -4.55
N SER A 266 7.83 -9.74 -3.25
CA SER A 266 7.98 -11.00 -2.52
C SER A 266 6.66 -11.77 -2.45
N ILE A 267 5.54 -11.09 -2.13
CA ILE A 267 4.21 -11.72 -2.11
C ILE A 267 3.82 -12.17 -3.53
N GLU A 268 4.07 -11.33 -4.54
CA GLU A 268 3.81 -11.64 -5.95
C GLU A 268 4.54 -12.93 -6.39
N PHE A 269 5.84 -13.02 -6.10
CA PHE A 269 6.65 -14.20 -6.38
C PHE A 269 6.10 -15.46 -5.73
N PHE A 270 5.88 -15.45 -4.40
CA PHE A 270 5.42 -16.66 -3.70
C PHE A 270 4.02 -17.09 -4.13
N THR A 271 3.10 -16.13 -4.33
CA THR A 271 1.73 -16.44 -4.80
C THR A 271 1.74 -17.01 -6.21
N PHE A 272 2.50 -16.41 -7.12
CA PHE A 272 2.63 -16.92 -8.49
C PHE A 272 3.26 -18.32 -8.51
N PHE A 273 4.32 -18.54 -7.73
CA PHE A 273 4.94 -19.86 -7.61
C PHE A 273 3.94 -20.91 -7.11
N VAL A 274 3.18 -20.62 -6.05
CA VAL A 274 2.15 -21.54 -5.52
C VAL A 274 1.10 -21.85 -6.57
N CYS A 275 0.59 -20.83 -7.28
CA CYS A 275 -0.40 -21.01 -8.34
C CYS A 275 0.10 -21.87 -9.51
N VAL A 276 1.39 -21.85 -9.84
CA VAL A 276 1.94 -22.64 -10.96
C VAL A 276 2.36 -24.04 -10.50
N LYS A 277 3.15 -24.14 -9.43
CA LYS A 277 3.77 -25.41 -9.03
C LYS A 277 2.85 -26.31 -8.21
N LEU A 278 1.96 -25.73 -7.40
CA LEU A 278 1.08 -26.48 -6.49
C LEU A 278 -0.35 -26.63 -7.01
N HIS A 279 -0.65 -26.24 -8.26
CA HIS A 279 -2.02 -26.27 -8.78
C HIS A 279 -2.65 -27.67 -8.76
N ASP A 280 -1.88 -28.72 -8.99
CA ASP A 280 -2.35 -30.11 -8.95
C ASP A 280 -2.63 -30.62 -7.52
N SER A 281 -1.99 -30.01 -6.52
CA SER A 281 -2.12 -30.41 -5.11
C SER A 281 -3.17 -29.61 -4.36
N LEU A 282 -3.63 -28.49 -4.92
CA LEU A 282 -4.58 -27.57 -4.32
C LEU A 282 -5.98 -27.77 -4.91
N THR A 283 -6.99 -27.54 -4.08
CA THR A 283 -8.37 -27.48 -4.57
C THR A 283 -8.55 -26.26 -5.49
N GLY A 284 -9.49 -26.32 -6.43
CA GLY A 284 -9.75 -25.19 -7.34
C GLY A 284 -10.09 -23.87 -6.61
N ILE A 285 -10.70 -23.95 -5.42
CA ILE A 285 -11.01 -22.78 -4.58
C ILE A 285 -9.73 -22.16 -4.00
N GLU A 286 -8.78 -22.99 -3.53
CA GLU A 286 -7.49 -22.50 -3.00
C GLU A 286 -6.66 -21.85 -4.11
N VAL A 287 -6.61 -22.46 -5.30
CA VAL A 287 -5.93 -21.86 -6.47
C VAL A 287 -6.56 -20.51 -6.81
N ALA A 288 -7.89 -20.42 -6.87
CA ALA A 288 -8.59 -19.16 -7.12
C ALA A 288 -8.29 -18.10 -6.04
N PHE A 289 -8.18 -18.50 -4.77
CA PHE A 289 -7.82 -17.63 -3.66
C PHE A 289 -6.40 -17.07 -3.80
N PHE A 290 -5.40 -17.91 -4.04
CA PHE A 290 -4.01 -17.45 -4.24
C PHE A 290 -3.86 -16.61 -5.52
N PHE A 291 -4.58 -16.97 -6.58
CA PHE A 291 -4.60 -16.20 -7.82
C PHE A 291 -5.20 -14.81 -7.61
N LEU A 292 -6.25 -14.68 -6.78
CA LEU A 292 -6.81 -13.38 -6.39
C LEU A 292 -5.79 -12.53 -5.63
N ILE A 293 -5.00 -13.12 -4.71
CA ILE A 293 -3.92 -12.39 -4.02
C ILE A 293 -2.88 -11.92 -5.03
N PHE A 294 -2.44 -12.80 -5.93
CA PHE A 294 -1.49 -12.47 -7.00
C PHE A 294 -1.96 -11.28 -7.84
N LEU A 295 -3.20 -11.34 -8.37
CA LEU A 295 -3.77 -10.25 -9.16
C LEU A 295 -3.85 -8.92 -8.40
N ASN A 296 -4.23 -8.97 -7.11
CA ASN A 296 -4.26 -7.77 -6.28
C ASN A 296 -2.87 -7.13 -6.13
N VAL A 297 -1.84 -7.95 -5.91
CA VAL A 297 -0.47 -7.47 -5.73
C VAL A 297 0.10 -6.92 -7.03
N VAL A 298 -0.10 -7.61 -8.16
CA VAL A 298 0.33 -7.12 -9.49
C VAL A 298 -0.35 -5.81 -9.83
N ALA A 299 -1.68 -5.73 -9.70
CA ALA A 299 -2.43 -4.52 -9.99
C ALA A 299 -1.95 -3.34 -9.14
N PHE A 300 -1.63 -3.62 -7.87
CA PHE A 300 -1.13 -2.61 -6.96
C PHE A 300 0.28 -2.13 -7.32
N ASN A 301 1.22 -3.07 -7.53
CA ASN A 301 2.59 -2.78 -7.92
C ASN A 301 2.62 -1.91 -9.17
N MET A 302 1.91 -2.34 -10.21
CA MET A 302 1.83 -1.61 -11.47
C MET A 302 1.22 -0.21 -11.27
N THR A 303 0.15 -0.08 -10.48
CA THR A 303 -0.48 1.22 -10.23
C THR A 303 0.46 2.20 -9.53
N VAL A 304 1.17 1.78 -8.47
CA VAL A 304 2.09 2.66 -7.73
C VAL A 304 3.23 3.15 -8.60
N PHE A 305 3.95 2.23 -9.24
CA PHE A 305 5.16 2.62 -9.99
C PHE A 305 4.81 3.38 -11.26
N LEU A 306 3.73 2.99 -11.97
CA LEU A 306 3.27 3.71 -13.15
C LEU A 306 2.80 5.13 -12.81
N ALA A 307 2.01 5.29 -11.73
CA ALA A 307 1.55 6.60 -11.31
C ALA A 307 2.72 7.51 -10.88
N ALA A 308 3.71 6.96 -10.16
CA ALA A 308 4.91 7.71 -9.77
C ALA A 308 5.73 8.18 -10.99
N SER A 309 5.91 7.29 -11.98
CA SER A 309 6.52 7.60 -13.27
C SER A 309 5.78 8.72 -14.02
N LYS A 310 4.44 8.70 -14.01
CA LYS A 310 3.61 9.74 -14.64
C LYS A 310 3.72 11.09 -13.93
N VAL A 311 3.85 11.12 -12.60
CA VAL A 311 4.13 12.37 -11.85
C VAL A 311 5.41 13.02 -12.36
N PHE A 312 6.49 12.25 -12.46
CA PHE A 312 7.77 12.75 -12.94
C PHE A 312 7.66 13.27 -14.38
N SER A 313 7.20 12.43 -15.30
CA SER A 313 7.08 12.77 -16.74
C SER A 313 6.18 13.98 -16.98
N CYS A 314 5.06 14.08 -16.26
CA CYS A 314 4.14 15.21 -16.38
C CYS A 314 4.75 16.50 -15.84
N SER A 315 5.41 16.44 -14.67
CA SER A 315 6.05 17.61 -14.08
C SER A 315 7.20 18.14 -14.94
N GLU A 316 7.98 17.25 -15.56
CA GLU A 316 9.03 17.62 -16.50
C GLU A 316 8.43 18.25 -17.77
N GLY A 317 7.37 17.66 -18.33
CA GLY A 317 6.66 18.21 -19.48
C GLY A 317 6.15 19.63 -19.25
N VAL A 318 5.57 19.90 -18.07
CA VAL A 318 5.13 21.25 -17.68
C VAL A 318 6.31 22.23 -17.64
N LEU A 319 7.42 21.86 -17.01
CA LEU A 319 8.59 22.73 -16.92
C LEU A 319 9.23 22.96 -18.30
N GLN A 320 9.29 21.95 -19.16
CA GLN A 320 9.80 22.08 -20.53
C GLN A 320 8.90 23.01 -21.37
N MET A 321 7.57 22.88 -21.24
CA MET A 321 6.61 23.78 -21.88
C MET A 321 6.83 25.23 -21.45
N TRP A 322 6.92 25.50 -20.14
CA TRP A 322 7.22 26.85 -19.62
C TRP A 322 8.56 27.39 -20.09
N ARG A 323 9.61 26.55 -20.12
CA ARG A 323 10.92 26.94 -20.64
C ARG A 323 10.91 27.24 -22.14
N ARG A 324 9.98 26.69 -22.92
CA ARG A 324 9.85 26.98 -24.36
C ARG A 324 9.03 28.23 -24.60
N GLU A 325 7.86 28.32 -23.98
CA GLU A 325 6.90 29.42 -24.21
C GLU A 325 7.34 30.73 -23.55
N TRP A 326 7.93 30.66 -22.34
CA TRP A 326 8.29 31.86 -21.59
C TRP A 326 9.72 32.35 -21.90
N LYS A 327 10.41 31.75 -22.89
CA LYS A 327 11.74 32.19 -23.35
C LYS A 327 11.72 33.62 -23.92
N SER A 328 10.60 34.04 -24.53
CA SER A 328 10.46 35.41 -25.06
C SER A 328 10.15 36.45 -23.99
N ALA A 329 9.82 36.03 -22.76
CA ALA A 329 9.53 36.95 -21.68
C ALA A 329 10.81 37.72 -21.31
N ARG A 330 10.83 39.03 -21.58
CA ARG A 330 11.97 39.94 -21.38
C ARG A 330 12.54 39.97 -19.95
N LYS A 331 11.85 39.41 -18.95
CA LYS A 331 12.24 39.44 -17.55
C LYS A 331 13.30 38.37 -17.24
N SER A 332 14.54 38.80 -17.04
CA SER A 332 15.68 37.96 -16.62
C SER A 332 15.39 37.14 -15.36
N GLU A 333 14.61 37.69 -14.44
CA GLU A 333 14.22 37.05 -13.18
C GLU A 333 13.40 35.77 -13.38
N MET A 334 12.39 35.79 -14.24
CA MET A 334 11.54 34.60 -14.50
C MET A 334 12.37 33.44 -15.05
N ARG A 335 13.36 33.74 -15.92
CA ARG A 335 14.30 32.74 -16.44
C ARG A 335 15.22 32.16 -15.36
N ARG A 336 15.55 32.91 -14.31
CA ARG A 336 16.28 32.39 -13.14
C ARG A 336 15.39 31.46 -12.32
N VAL A 337 14.15 31.87 -12.06
CA VAL A 337 13.18 31.05 -11.30
C VAL A 337 12.88 29.73 -12.02
N LEU A 338 12.61 29.74 -13.32
CA LEU A 338 12.36 28.51 -14.09
C LEU A 338 13.55 27.55 -14.16
N ARG A 339 14.78 28.07 -14.06
CA ARG A 339 15.99 27.24 -13.97
C ARG A 339 16.15 26.60 -12.60
N ALA A 340 15.69 27.27 -11.55
CA ALA A 340 15.71 26.75 -10.19
C ALA A 340 14.57 25.73 -9.92
N LEU A 341 13.52 25.69 -10.75
CA LEU A 341 12.46 24.70 -10.62
C LEU A 341 12.91 23.33 -11.12
N GLU A 342 12.86 22.36 -10.21
CA GLU A 342 13.11 20.95 -10.50
C GLU A 342 11.80 20.18 -10.70
N PRO A 343 11.80 19.16 -11.58
CA PRO A 343 10.69 18.23 -11.72
C PRO A 343 10.30 17.57 -10.38
N LEU A 344 9.01 17.28 -10.20
CA LEU A 344 8.51 16.58 -9.02
C LEU A 344 8.94 15.11 -9.08
N LYS A 345 9.71 14.67 -8.09
CA LYS A 345 10.22 13.30 -7.98
C LYS A 345 9.63 12.61 -6.77
N ILE A 346 9.02 11.44 -6.97
CA ILE A 346 8.68 10.52 -5.88
C ILE A 346 9.95 9.73 -5.55
N LYS A 347 10.50 9.95 -4.36
CA LYS A 347 11.81 9.42 -3.97
C LYS A 347 11.68 8.08 -3.25
N PHE A 348 12.55 7.16 -3.63
CA PHE A 348 12.82 5.92 -2.94
C PHE A 348 14.24 5.95 -2.39
N ASN A 349 14.37 6.18 -1.08
CA ASN A 349 15.66 6.49 -0.46
C ASN A 349 16.43 7.56 -1.28
N LEU A 350 17.67 7.33 -1.68
CA LEU A 350 18.44 8.30 -2.49
C LEU A 350 18.03 8.31 -3.98
N ASN A 351 17.27 7.32 -4.44
CA ASN A 351 16.84 7.16 -5.83
C ASN A 351 15.42 7.71 -6.05
N PHE A 352 14.96 7.74 -7.30
CA PHE A 352 13.59 8.10 -7.67
C PHE A 352 13.01 7.08 -8.64
N VAL A 353 11.69 7.04 -8.74
CA VAL A 353 11.00 6.10 -9.64
C VAL A 353 11.06 6.61 -11.07
N GLU A 354 11.64 5.81 -11.97
CA GLU A 354 11.71 6.09 -13.39
C GLU A 354 10.60 5.35 -14.15
N ASN A 355 10.40 5.70 -15.43
CA ASN A 355 9.37 5.08 -16.27
C ASN A 355 9.56 3.56 -16.45
N ASN A 356 10.81 3.09 -16.36
CA ASN A 356 11.14 1.67 -16.55
C ASN A 356 11.08 0.86 -15.24
N THR A 357 10.98 1.51 -14.08
CA THR A 357 10.97 0.82 -12.78
C THR A 357 9.88 -0.26 -12.64
N PRO A 358 8.61 -0.03 -13.06
CA PRO A 358 7.60 -1.09 -12.99
C PRO A 358 7.99 -2.33 -13.81
N LEU A 359 8.51 -2.13 -15.02
CA LEU A 359 8.90 -3.22 -15.92
C LEU A 359 10.09 -4.01 -15.36
N VAL A 360 11.08 -3.31 -14.78
CA VAL A 360 12.24 -3.95 -14.15
C VAL A 360 11.80 -4.81 -12.97
N ILE A 361 10.87 -4.32 -12.12
CA ILE A 361 10.37 -5.09 -10.99
C ILE A 361 9.63 -6.35 -11.47
N GLN A 362 8.77 -6.22 -12.47
CA GLN A 362 8.02 -7.35 -13.04
C GLN A 362 8.93 -8.38 -13.71
N ASP A 363 9.96 -7.92 -14.44
CA ASP A 363 10.98 -8.79 -15.05
C ASP A 363 11.76 -9.56 -13.98
N VAL A 364 12.16 -8.89 -12.89
CA VAL A 364 12.82 -9.56 -11.75
C VAL A 364 11.89 -10.62 -11.12
N CYS A 365 10.63 -10.29 -10.81
CA CYS A 365 9.67 -11.26 -10.26
C CYS A 365 9.49 -12.48 -11.18
N SER A 366 9.34 -12.24 -12.49
CA SER A 366 9.13 -13.27 -13.49
C SER A 366 10.35 -14.17 -13.63
N ARG A 367 11.56 -13.58 -13.76
CA ARG A 367 12.82 -14.33 -13.88
C ARG A 367 13.11 -15.15 -12.64
N GLN A 368 12.91 -14.60 -11.45
CA GLN A 368 13.10 -15.34 -10.19
C GLN A 368 12.13 -16.53 -10.10
N THR A 369 10.87 -16.34 -10.51
CA THR A 369 9.88 -17.43 -10.50
C THR A 369 10.26 -18.53 -11.48
N ILE A 370 10.60 -18.17 -12.72
CA ILE A 370 11.03 -19.15 -13.73
C ILE A 370 12.28 -19.89 -13.27
N GLY A 371 13.28 -19.18 -12.73
CA GLY A 371 14.49 -19.80 -12.19
C GLY A 371 14.19 -20.77 -11.04
N SER A 372 13.29 -20.41 -10.13
CA SER A 372 12.88 -21.28 -9.03
C SER A 372 12.10 -22.51 -9.51
N LEU A 373 11.27 -22.36 -10.54
CA LEU A 373 10.54 -23.47 -11.16
C LEU A 373 11.49 -24.46 -11.84
N LEU A 374 12.57 -23.98 -12.48
CA LEU A 374 13.57 -24.83 -13.12
C LEU A 374 14.46 -25.59 -12.13
N ILE A 375 14.68 -25.06 -10.92
CA ILE A 375 15.51 -25.73 -9.89
C ILE A 375 14.71 -26.80 -9.14
N VAL A 376 13.40 -26.60 -8.97
CA VAL A 376 12.51 -27.46 -8.17
C VAL A 376 11.67 -28.43 -9.04
N GLY A 377 11.67 -28.25 -10.36
CA GLY A 377 11.10 -29.18 -11.33
C GLY A 377 12.07 -30.30 -11.64
#